data_AF-A0AAN9GNQ0-F1
#
_entry.id   AF-A0AAN9GNQ0-F1
#
_cell.length_a   1.000
_cell.length_b   1.000
_cell.length_c   1.000
_cell.angle_alpha   90.00
_cell.angle_beta   90.00
_cell.angle_gamma   90.00
#
_symmetry.space_group_name_H-M   'P 1'
#
loop_
_entity.id
_entity.type
_entity.pdbx_description
1 polymer ?
#
loop_
_entity_poly.entity_id
_entity_poly.type
_entity_poly.pdbx_seq_one_letter_code
_entity_poly.pdbx_strand_id
1 'polypeptide(L)'
;MAVTARVACVAARKALLQGRGAIAVQPHRSRHKTIYRGKWPEEARTFQQRLDEINAKDPELDRLVNIGFPVASHADSDVSERKKQREWVKSRGKLEYAARHKELRLDLGEVKAKWLEEVGPHHVRSIAEHYSVYSDLFGTAFFYNTMPMSVCYDYDDEFVTPVYYGNRIPPSEAAVPPFVDYESDPDTLWTLVMSSPDADLQHNDKECLHWLVTNIPGSDVESGETLCDYLQPFPVRGAGYLRYIFLLYKQNKRIDFTSHKRSPNCKSLTERTFSTLDFYRQHQDDITPASVCFFQSQWDSSVKSIFHDVLGMKEPSFEFIRPPNYHPKQKRYPIKQPFNLYLDRYRDAKDIQEEVLKERLKRVDPFSPPASTAAYPNIYRLPHSVPTWMRLRIKNMRLGKHQWKDMNPDP
;
A
#
# COMPACT_ATOMS: atom_id res chain seq x y z
N MET A 1 55.69 34.74 -54.03
CA MET A 1 55.68 33.64 -53.05
C MET A 1 54.31 32.99 -53.07
N ALA A 2 54.19 31.82 -53.71
CA ALA A 2 52.93 31.06 -53.74
C ALA A 2 52.85 30.18 -52.48
N VAL A 3 51.86 30.44 -51.63
CA VAL A 3 51.61 29.66 -50.40
C VAL A 3 50.73 28.47 -50.77
N THR A 4 51.33 27.28 -50.78
CA THR A 4 50.64 26.01 -51.01
C THR A 4 50.05 25.52 -49.69
N ALA A 5 48.71 25.54 -49.58
CA ALA A 5 48.00 24.91 -48.47
C ALA A 5 47.93 23.40 -48.71
N ARG A 6 48.60 22.60 -47.87
CA ARG A 6 48.48 21.14 -47.86
C ARG A 6 47.38 20.72 -46.88
N VAL A 7 46.36 20.04 -47.38
CA VAL A 7 45.36 19.34 -46.55
C VAL A 7 45.75 17.86 -46.47
N ALA A 8 46.15 17.41 -45.28
CA ALA A 8 46.43 16.01 -44.99
C ALA A 8 45.13 15.29 -44.61
N CYS A 9 44.37 14.82 -45.60
CA CYS A 9 43.36 13.78 -45.36
C CYS A 9 43.03 13.02 -46.65
N VAL A 10 43.58 11.82 -46.79
CA VAL A 10 43.39 10.95 -47.97
C VAL A 10 41.92 10.56 -48.18
N ALA A 11 41.10 10.60 -47.13
CA ALA A 11 39.67 10.26 -47.20
C ALA A 11 38.81 11.34 -47.90
N ALA A 12 39.23 12.61 -47.90
CA ALA A 12 38.43 13.70 -48.47
C ALA A 12 38.54 13.81 -50.01
N ARG A 13 39.59 13.25 -50.61
CA ARG A 13 39.82 13.34 -52.06
C ARG A 13 38.86 12.46 -52.87
N LYS A 14 38.35 11.37 -52.28
CA LYS A 14 37.44 10.43 -52.94
C LYS A 14 35.99 10.94 -52.99
N ALA A 15 35.59 11.76 -52.03
CA ALA A 15 34.24 12.33 -51.93
C ALA A 15 34.02 13.57 -52.83
N LEU A 16 35.09 14.30 -53.20
CA LEU A 16 35.00 15.46 -54.10
C LEU A 16 35.00 15.11 -55.60
N LEU A 17 35.52 13.93 -55.97
CA LEU A 17 35.62 13.49 -57.38
C LEU A 17 34.41 12.66 -57.86
N GLN A 18 33.53 12.24 -56.96
CA GLN A 18 32.30 11.53 -57.31
C GLN A 18 31.13 12.44 -56.98
N GLY A 19 30.61 13.14 -57.99
CA GLY A 19 29.46 14.03 -57.91
C GLY A 19 28.15 13.30 -57.56
N ARG A 20 28.08 12.72 -56.36
CA ARG A 20 26.88 12.14 -55.77
C ARG A 20 26.83 12.56 -54.31
N GLY A 21 25.87 13.42 -53.98
CA GLY A 21 25.54 13.78 -52.61
C GLY A 21 25.05 12.56 -51.86
N ALA A 22 25.96 11.83 -51.22
CA ALA A 22 25.64 10.85 -50.21
C ALA A 22 26.02 11.47 -48.85
N ILE A 23 25.00 11.81 -48.06
CA ILE A 23 25.18 12.23 -46.67
C ILE A 23 25.70 11.00 -45.93
N ALA A 24 27.02 10.93 -45.76
CA ALA A 24 27.65 9.95 -44.90
C ALA A 24 27.31 10.32 -43.44
N VAL A 25 26.24 9.74 -42.91
CA VAL A 25 26.01 9.72 -41.46
C VAL A 25 27.17 8.95 -40.85
N GLN A 26 28.18 9.65 -40.37
CA GLN A 26 29.20 9.02 -39.54
C GLN A 26 28.49 8.59 -38.25
N PRO A 27 28.45 7.29 -37.91
CA PRO A 27 28.00 6.89 -36.60
C PRO A 27 28.96 7.52 -35.60
N HIS A 28 28.44 8.43 -34.77
CA HIS A 28 29.18 9.02 -33.68
C HIS A 28 29.55 7.89 -32.71
N ARG A 29 30.73 7.30 -32.88
CA ARG A 29 31.31 6.35 -31.92
C ARG A 29 31.69 7.16 -30.68
N SER A 30 30.73 7.37 -29.80
CA SER A 30 30.99 7.79 -28.43
C SER A 30 31.90 6.73 -27.79
N ARG A 31 33.18 7.05 -27.61
CA ARG A 31 34.13 6.25 -26.85
C ARG A 31 33.85 6.39 -25.34
N HIS A 32 32.63 6.11 -24.91
CA HIS A 32 32.42 5.72 -23.54
C HIS A 32 32.82 4.25 -23.48
N LYS A 33 33.96 3.94 -22.85
CA LYS A 33 34.20 2.58 -22.36
C LYS A 33 33.07 2.29 -21.38
N THR A 34 31.98 1.70 -21.84
CA THR A 34 30.95 1.16 -20.98
C THR A 34 31.63 0.05 -20.21
N ILE A 35 32.09 0.37 -18.99
CA ILE A 35 32.58 -0.64 -18.07
C ILE A 35 31.33 -1.43 -17.70
N TYR A 36 31.09 -2.54 -18.39
CA TYR A 36 30.04 -3.49 -18.03
C TYR A 36 30.32 -3.94 -16.59
N ARG A 37 29.47 -3.51 -15.67
CA ARG A 37 29.52 -3.95 -14.28
C ARG A 37 28.63 -5.18 -14.16
N GLY A 38 29.23 -6.32 -13.86
CA GLY A 38 28.52 -7.59 -13.68
C GLY A 38 28.84 -8.62 -14.76
N LYS A 39 28.15 -9.75 -14.69
CA LYS A 39 28.23 -10.81 -15.70
C LYS A 39 27.50 -10.40 -16.97
N TRP A 40 27.79 -11.08 -18.07
CA TRP A 40 27.10 -10.87 -19.35
C TRP A 40 25.61 -11.18 -19.21
N PRO A 41 24.70 -10.53 -19.95
CA PRO A 41 23.26 -10.79 -19.88
C PRO A 41 22.87 -12.27 -20.07
N GLU A 42 23.67 -13.04 -20.81
CA GLU A 42 23.47 -14.48 -21.04
C GLU A 42 23.84 -15.35 -19.82
N GLU A 43 24.78 -14.88 -18.98
CA GLU A 43 25.21 -15.57 -17.76
C GLU A 43 24.60 -14.97 -16.49
N ALA A 44 24.16 -13.72 -16.56
CA ALA A 44 23.57 -13.00 -15.45
C ALA A 44 22.13 -13.47 -15.26
N ARG A 45 21.81 -13.91 -14.03
CA ARG A 45 20.44 -14.17 -13.66
C ARG A 45 19.58 -12.94 -13.87
N THR A 46 18.41 -13.12 -14.47
CA THR A 46 17.43 -12.03 -14.61
C THR A 46 16.98 -11.55 -13.22
N PHE A 47 16.39 -10.37 -13.16
CA PHE A 47 15.81 -9.89 -11.91
C PHE A 47 14.73 -10.83 -11.39
N GLN A 48 13.90 -11.34 -12.30
CA GLN A 48 12.84 -12.31 -11.99
C GLN A 48 13.39 -13.60 -11.42
N GLN A 49 14.39 -14.24 -12.06
CA GLN A 49 15.02 -15.44 -11.53
C GLN A 49 15.58 -15.27 -10.12
N ARG A 50 16.18 -14.10 -9.83
CA ARG A 50 16.66 -13.80 -8.48
C ARG A 50 15.52 -13.63 -7.49
N LEU A 51 14.40 -13.04 -7.92
CA LEU A 51 13.21 -12.92 -7.10
C LEU A 51 12.62 -14.31 -6.81
N ASP A 52 12.55 -15.18 -7.81
CA ASP A 52 12.00 -16.53 -7.70
C ASP A 52 12.86 -17.41 -6.78
N GLU A 53 14.19 -17.24 -6.80
CA GLU A 53 15.10 -17.91 -5.86
C GLU A 53 14.92 -17.43 -4.42
N ILE A 54 14.70 -16.12 -4.22
CA ILE A 54 14.46 -15.54 -2.89
C ILE A 54 13.09 -15.97 -2.36
N ASN A 55 12.09 -16.03 -3.25
CA ASN A 55 10.72 -16.38 -2.93
C ASN A 55 10.41 -17.84 -3.27
N ALA A 56 11.42 -18.72 -3.24
CA ALA A 56 11.23 -20.12 -3.56
C ALA A 56 10.27 -20.76 -2.54
N LYS A 57 9.14 -21.23 -3.07
CA LYS A 57 8.03 -21.82 -2.32
C LYS A 57 8.00 -23.34 -2.51
N ASP A 58 7.56 -24.05 -1.47
CA ASP A 58 7.47 -25.50 -1.52
C ASP A 58 6.20 -25.90 -2.30
N PRO A 59 6.31 -26.63 -3.43
CA PRO A 59 5.17 -26.86 -4.33
C PRO A 59 3.97 -27.56 -3.70
N GLU A 60 4.20 -28.38 -2.67
CA GLU A 60 3.14 -29.10 -1.97
C GLU A 60 2.51 -28.28 -0.84
N LEU A 61 3.33 -27.55 -0.07
CA LEU A 61 2.85 -26.75 1.05
C LEU A 61 2.14 -25.48 0.57
N ASP A 62 2.67 -24.83 -0.47
CA ASP A 62 2.16 -23.57 -1.03
C ASP A 62 1.07 -23.76 -2.11
N ARG A 63 0.56 -24.99 -2.28
CA ARG A 63 -0.49 -25.24 -3.26
C ARG A 63 -1.76 -24.49 -2.87
N LEU A 64 -2.19 -23.58 -3.73
CA LEU A 64 -3.41 -22.80 -3.53
C LEU A 64 -4.66 -23.69 -3.60
N VAL A 65 -5.45 -23.70 -2.53
CA VAL A 65 -6.69 -24.49 -2.42
C VAL A 65 -7.90 -23.54 -2.42
N ASN A 66 -8.90 -23.82 -3.26
CA ASN A 66 -10.17 -23.10 -3.20
C ASN A 66 -11.05 -23.70 -2.08
N ILE A 67 -11.36 -22.91 -1.07
CA ILE A 67 -12.21 -23.32 0.07
C ILE A 67 -13.64 -22.79 -0.02
N GLY A 68 -13.95 -21.91 -0.98
CA GLY A 68 -15.29 -21.36 -1.14
C GLY A 68 -16.09 -22.02 -2.26
N PHE A 69 -17.22 -21.39 -2.57
CA PHE A 69 -18.09 -21.85 -3.64
C PHE A 69 -17.41 -21.82 -5.03
N PRO A 70 -17.80 -22.74 -5.93
CA PRO A 70 -17.35 -22.69 -7.31
C PRO A 70 -17.91 -21.45 -8.00
N VAL A 71 -17.07 -20.74 -8.75
CA VAL A 71 -17.53 -19.65 -9.62
C VAL A 71 -18.19 -20.28 -10.84
N ALA A 72 -19.39 -19.81 -11.18
CA ALA A 72 -20.05 -20.21 -12.41
C ALA A 72 -19.14 -19.85 -13.60
N SER A 73 -18.70 -20.85 -14.36
CA SER A 73 -18.04 -20.57 -15.62
C SER A 73 -19.09 -20.01 -16.57
N HIS A 74 -19.01 -18.72 -16.88
CA HIS A 74 -19.77 -18.11 -17.96
C HIS A 74 -19.26 -18.65 -19.30
N ALA A 75 -19.64 -19.87 -19.64
CA ALA A 75 -19.71 -20.30 -21.03
C ALA A 75 -20.90 -19.54 -21.61
N ASP A 76 -20.65 -18.32 -22.07
CA ASP A 76 -21.68 -17.46 -22.64
C ASP A 76 -22.37 -18.27 -23.74
N SER A 77 -23.65 -18.61 -23.53
CA SER A 77 -24.35 -19.41 -24.54
C SER A 77 -24.36 -18.60 -25.83
N ASP A 78 -24.08 -19.25 -26.96
CA ASP A 78 -24.07 -18.65 -28.31
C ASP A 78 -25.31 -17.75 -28.57
N VAL A 79 -26.42 -18.04 -27.89
CA VAL A 79 -27.69 -17.31 -27.96
C VAL A 79 -27.66 -15.97 -27.20
N SER A 80 -27.07 -15.94 -26.00
CA SER A 80 -26.90 -14.74 -25.16
C SER A 80 -26.04 -13.70 -25.90
N GLU A 81 -24.88 -14.12 -26.40
CA GLU A 81 -23.97 -13.25 -27.16
C GLU A 81 -24.62 -12.71 -28.43
N ARG A 82 -25.34 -13.56 -29.19
CA ARG A 82 -26.05 -13.12 -30.40
C ARG A 82 -27.14 -12.10 -30.09
N LYS A 83 -27.82 -12.21 -28.94
CA LYS A 83 -28.81 -11.22 -28.50
C LYS A 83 -28.14 -9.89 -28.13
N LYS A 84 -27.07 -9.93 -27.32
CA LYS A 84 -26.24 -8.76 -26.97
C LYS A 84 -25.72 -8.06 -28.24
N GLN A 85 -25.19 -8.83 -29.20
CA GLN A 85 -24.72 -8.30 -30.49
C GLN A 85 -25.83 -7.66 -31.33
N ARG A 86 -27.01 -8.29 -31.42
CA ARG A 86 -28.16 -7.72 -32.15
C ARG A 86 -28.62 -6.40 -31.53
N GLU A 87 -28.68 -6.31 -30.22
CA GLU A 87 -29.03 -5.08 -29.50
C GLU A 87 -27.98 -3.99 -29.69
N TRP A 88 -26.70 -4.33 -29.64
CA TRP A 88 -25.60 -3.42 -29.95
C TRP A 88 -25.66 -2.88 -31.39
N VAL A 89 -25.90 -3.74 -32.38
CA VAL A 89 -26.03 -3.32 -33.79
C VAL A 89 -27.19 -2.34 -33.99
N LYS A 90 -28.31 -2.53 -33.27
CA LYS A 90 -29.47 -1.63 -33.33
C LYS A 90 -29.19 -0.25 -32.70
N SER A 91 -28.41 -0.19 -31.63
CA SER A 91 -28.11 1.05 -30.90
C SER A 91 -26.84 1.76 -31.38
N ARG A 92 -26.00 1.08 -32.17
CA ARG A 92 -24.67 1.57 -32.61
C ARG A 92 -24.67 2.97 -33.20
N GLY A 93 -25.63 3.30 -34.07
CA GLY A 93 -25.67 4.61 -34.72
C GLY A 93 -25.91 5.77 -33.75
N LYS A 94 -26.78 5.58 -32.74
CA LYS A 94 -27.04 6.58 -31.70
C LYS A 94 -25.87 6.72 -30.74
N LEU A 95 -25.27 5.59 -30.36
CA LEU A 95 -24.10 5.56 -29.48
C LEU A 95 -22.86 6.19 -30.13
N GLU A 96 -22.65 5.96 -31.44
CA GLU A 96 -21.55 6.59 -32.20
C GLU A 96 -21.72 8.10 -32.28
N TYR A 97 -22.93 8.58 -32.60
CA TYR A 97 -23.23 10.00 -32.64
C TYR A 97 -22.97 10.66 -31.27
N ALA A 98 -23.47 10.06 -30.18
CA ALA A 98 -23.27 10.55 -28.83
C ALA A 98 -21.80 10.52 -28.39
N ALA A 99 -21.05 9.47 -28.77
CA ALA A 99 -19.61 9.38 -28.49
C ALA A 99 -18.82 10.45 -29.25
N ARG A 100 -19.16 10.69 -30.52
CA ARG A 100 -18.53 11.71 -31.37
C ARG A 100 -18.72 13.13 -30.82
N HIS A 101 -19.87 13.41 -30.23
CA HIS A 101 -20.18 14.71 -29.60
C HIS A 101 -19.83 14.75 -28.10
N LYS A 102 -19.26 13.68 -27.53
CA LYS A 102 -18.89 13.55 -26.11
C LYS A 102 -20.08 13.67 -25.14
N GLU A 103 -21.27 13.29 -25.58
CA GLU A 103 -22.51 13.29 -24.80
C GLU A 103 -22.87 11.90 -24.24
N LEU A 104 -22.12 10.87 -24.62
CA LEU A 104 -22.36 9.51 -24.16
C LEU A 104 -22.14 9.40 -22.65
N ARG A 105 -23.20 9.09 -21.90
CA ARG A 105 -23.18 8.78 -20.47
C ARG A 105 -23.44 7.30 -20.28
N LEU A 106 -22.67 6.68 -19.41
CA LEU A 106 -22.85 5.30 -18.99
C LEU A 106 -23.43 5.30 -17.59
N ASP A 107 -24.41 4.44 -17.35
CA ASP A 107 -24.87 4.18 -15.99
C ASP A 107 -23.84 3.30 -15.28
N LEU A 108 -23.21 3.85 -14.25
CA LEU A 108 -22.20 3.14 -13.46
C LEU A 108 -22.83 2.06 -12.58
N GLY A 109 -24.13 2.19 -12.23
CA GLY A 109 -24.85 1.19 -11.45
C GLY A 109 -24.99 -0.13 -12.21
N GLU A 110 -25.51 -0.08 -13.44
CA GLU A 110 -25.61 -1.25 -14.32
C GLU A 110 -24.24 -1.87 -14.64
N VAL A 111 -23.22 -1.04 -14.85
CA VAL A 111 -21.84 -1.53 -15.09
C VAL A 111 -21.32 -2.29 -13.87
N LYS A 112 -21.55 -1.78 -12.66
CA LYS A 112 -21.16 -2.44 -11.41
C LYS A 112 -21.91 -3.77 -11.22
N ALA A 113 -23.22 -3.80 -11.46
CA ALA A 113 -24.02 -5.03 -11.36
C ALA A 113 -23.51 -6.13 -12.31
N LYS A 114 -23.30 -5.80 -13.58
CA LYS A 114 -22.72 -6.74 -14.55
C LYS A 114 -21.31 -7.18 -14.19
N TRP A 115 -20.50 -6.26 -13.68
CA TRP A 115 -19.15 -6.58 -13.21
C TRP A 115 -19.19 -7.60 -12.07
N LEU A 116 -20.09 -7.44 -11.09
CA LEU A 116 -20.24 -8.38 -9.96
C LEU A 116 -20.62 -9.78 -10.43
N GLU A 117 -21.46 -9.91 -11.47
CA GLU A 117 -21.87 -11.19 -12.03
C GLU A 117 -20.77 -11.89 -12.84
N GLU A 118 -20.00 -11.14 -13.63
CA GLU A 118 -19.03 -11.69 -14.58
C GLU A 118 -17.62 -11.82 -13.97
N VAL A 119 -16.86 -10.71 -13.94
CA VAL A 119 -15.40 -10.72 -13.66
C VAL A 119 -15.09 -10.31 -12.20
N GLY A 120 -16.09 -9.80 -11.49
CA GLY A 120 -16.00 -9.28 -10.13
C GLY A 120 -15.31 -10.23 -9.15
N PRO A 121 -15.72 -11.50 -9.04
CA PRO A 121 -15.11 -12.43 -8.10
C PRO A 121 -13.60 -12.62 -8.33
N HIS A 122 -13.15 -12.59 -9.58
CA HIS A 122 -11.73 -12.71 -9.94
C HIS A 122 -10.94 -11.44 -9.62
N HIS A 123 -11.51 -10.26 -9.88
CA HIS A 123 -10.88 -8.99 -9.52
C HIS A 123 -10.77 -8.83 -8.00
N VAL A 124 -11.84 -9.15 -7.27
CA VAL A 124 -11.85 -9.10 -5.79
C VAL A 124 -10.81 -10.06 -5.23
N ARG A 125 -10.68 -11.27 -5.80
CA ARG A 125 -9.62 -12.20 -5.44
C ARG A 125 -8.22 -11.59 -5.63
N SER A 126 -7.95 -11.01 -6.81
CA SER A 126 -6.65 -10.38 -7.09
C SER A 126 -6.34 -9.23 -6.13
N ILE A 127 -7.35 -8.44 -5.77
CA ILE A 127 -7.23 -7.37 -4.78
C ILE A 127 -6.95 -7.95 -3.39
N ALA A 128 -7.68 -8.98 -2.96
CA ALA A 128 -7.45 -9.65 -1.67
C ALA A 128 -6.05 -10.29 -1.58
N GLU A 129 -5.54 -10.86 -2.69
CA GLU A 129 -4.17 -11.36 -2.79
C GLU A 129 -3.13 -10.23 -2.70
N HIS A 130 -3.38 -9.08 -3.35
CA HIS A 130 -2.51 -7.90 -3.26
C HIS A 130 -2.41 -7.36 -1.83
N TYR A 131 -3.53 -7.35 -1.11
CA TYR A 131 -3.58 -6.95 0.30
C TYR A 131 -3.22 -8.08 1.26
N SER A 132 -2.75 -9.24 0.80
CA SER A 132 -2.40 -10.41 1.63
C SER A 132 -3.52 -10.91 2.55
N VAL A 133 -4.78 -10.63 2.25
CA VAL A 133 -5.94 -11.02 3.09
C VAL A 133 -6.03 -12.53 3.24
N TYR A 134 -5.94 -13.29 2.14
CA TYR A 134 -6.01 -14.74 2.21
C TYR A 134 -4.78 -15.39 2.85
N SER A 135 -3.60 -14.83 2.62
CA SER A 135 -2.35 -15.32 3.20
C SER A 135 -2.38 -15.26 4.73
N ASP A 136 -2.88 -14.15 5.27
CA ASP A 136 -2.85 -13.92 6.71
C ASP A 136 -4.00 -14.62 7.43
N LEU A 137 -5.18 -14.72 6.81
CA LEU A 137 -6.37 -15.35 7.43
C LEU A 137 -6.43 -16.87 7.24
N PHE A 138 -6.03 -17.38 6.07
CA PHE A 138 -6.21 -18.78 5.69
C PHE A 138 -4.91 -19.47 5.25
N GLY A 139 -3.79 -18.75 5.19
CA GLY A 139 -2.51 -19.28 4.72
C GLY A 139 -2.51 -19.54 3.22
N THR A 140 -2.69 -20.79 2.82
CA THR A 140 -2.58 -21.23 1.42
C THR A 140 -3.94 -21.44 0.76
N ALA A 141 -5.03 -21.21 1.48
CA ALA A 141 -6.37 -21.28 0.94
C ALA A 141 -6.88 -19.91 0.46
N PHE A 142 -7.71 -19.93 -0.58
CA PHE A 142 -8.40 -18.76 -1.11
C PHE A 142 -9.85 -19.10 -1.43
N PHE A 143 -10.68 -18.09 -1.65
CA PHE A 143 -12.01 -18.28 -2.20
C PHE A 143 -12.40 -17.13 -3.13
N TYR A 144 -13.51 -17.30 -3.82
CA TYR A 144 -14.08 -16.27 -4.68
C TYR A 144 -15.27 -15.61 -3.99
N ASN A 145 -15.38 -14.29 -4.17
CA ASN A 145 -16.52 -13.52 -3.68
C ASN A 145 -17.75 -13.81 -4.56
N THR A 146 -18.47 -14.88 -4.25
CA THR A 146 -19.59 -15.39 -5.06
C THR A 146 -20.92 -14.73 -4.70
N MET A 147 -21.08 -14.33 -3.44
CA MET A 147 -22.26 -13.61 -2.95
C MET A 147 -21.79 -12.28 -2.36
N PRO A 148 -21.68 -11.20 -3.16
CA PRO A 148 -21.08 -9.96 -2.70
C PRO A 148 -21.92 -9.33 -1.57
N MET A 149 -21.29 -9.12 -0.41
CA MET A 149 -21.89 -8.34 0.67
C MET A 149 -21.66 -6.84 0.45
N SER A 150 -22.67 -6.03 0.80
CA SER A 150 -22.58 -4.58 0.90
C SER A 150 -22.52 -4.19 2.37
N VAL A 151 -21.45 -3.50 2.76
CA VAL A 151 -21.26 -3.02 4.13
C VAL A 151 -21.18 -1.50 4.10
N CYS A 152 -21.95 -0.83 4.94
CA CYS A 152 -22.11 0.61 4.96
C CYS A 152 -22.09 1.14 6.39
N TYR A 153 -21.24 2.13 6.67
CA TYR A 153 -21.25 2.85 7.94
C TYR A 153 -22.16 4.07 7.83
N ASP A 154 -23.12 4.16 8.75
CA ASP A 154 -23.96 5.33 8.95
C ASP A 154 -23.38 6.13 10.11
N TYR A 155 -22.61 7.17 9.78
CA TYR A 155 -21.91 8.01 10.76
C TYR A 155 -22.61 9.35 10.98
N ASP A 156 -23.37 9.82 10.00
CA ASP A 156 -24.05 11.11 10.02
C ASP A 156 -25.41 10.97 9.33
N ASP A 157 -26.41 11.72 9.78
CA ASP A 157 -27.80 11.60 9.29
C ASP A 157 -27.94 11.89 7.77
N GLU A 158 -26.90 12.48 7.15
CA GLU A 158 -26.85 12.85 5.74
C GLU A 158 -25.96 11.94 4.86
N PHE A 159 -24.97 11.24 5.44
CA PHE A 159 -23.91 10.58 4.66
C PHE A 159 -23.60 9.16 5.12
N VAL A 160 -23.55 8.25 4.15
CA VAL A 160 -23.18 6.84 4.35
C VAL A 160 -21.82 6.56 3.72
N THR A 161 -20.93 5.90 4.46
CA THR A 161 -19.62 5.45 3.96
C THR A 161 -19.65 3.96 3.60
N PRO A 162 -19.70 3.61 2.29
CA PRO A 162 -19.63 2.22 1.87
C PRO A 162 -18.22 1.64 2.01
N VAL A 163 -18.15 0.38 2.41
CA VAL A 163 -16.95 -0.46 2.41
C VAL A 163 -16.83 -1.16 1.06
N TYR A 164 -15.64 -1.12 0.47
CA TYR A 164 -15.31 -1.80 -0.76
C TYR A 164 -14.18 -2.83 -0.52
N TYR A 165 -13.10 -2.76 -1.31
CA TYR A 165 -12.00 -3.70 -1.27
C TYR A 165 -10.68 -2.95 -1.03
N GLY A 166 -10.55 -2.37 0.17
CA GLY A 166 -9.35 -1.64 0.61
C GLY A 166 -9.47 -0.11 0.57
N ASN A 167 -10.68 0.44 0.47
CA ASN A 167 -10.88 1.89 0.66
C ASN A 167 -10.51 2.31 2.09
N ARG A 168 -10.27 3.61 2.30
CA ARG A 168 -9.87 4.15 3.59
C ARG A 168 -11.09 4.67 4.34
N ILE A 169 -11.27 4.20 5.57
CA ILE A 169 -12.34 4.65 6.46
C ILE A 169 -11.71 5.04 7.79
N PRO A 170 -11.90 6.29 8.26
CA PRO A 170 -11.36 6.72 9.54
C PRO A 170 -12.10 6.05 10.71
N PRO A 171 -11.45 5.84 11.86
CA PRO A 171 -12.07 5.23 13.04
C PRO A 171 -13.28 6.00 13.57
N SER A 172 -13.35 7.30 13.31
CA SER A 172 -14.47 8.18 13.65
C SER A 172 -15.75 7.83 12.90
N GLU A 173 -15.64 7.45 11.62
CA GLU A 173 -16.79 7.00 10.81
C GLU A 173 -17.22 5.57 11.17
N ALA A 174 -16.30 4.75 11.67
CA ALA A 174 -16.56 3.36 12.06
C ALA A 174 -16.78 3.19 13.58
N ALA A 175 -17.42 4.17 14.24
CA ALA A 175 -17.67 4.11 15.68
C ALA A 175 -18.82 3.15 16.04
N VAL A 176 -19.82 3.05 15.18
CA VAL A 176 -21.05 2.25 15.34
C VAL A 176 -20.97 1.03 14.40
N PRO A 177 -21.57 -0.13 14.75
CA PRO A 177 -21.67 -1.26 13.84
C PRO A 177 -22.26 -0.86 12.48
N PRO A 178 -21.70 -1.35 11.37
CA PRO A 178 -22.19 -1.02 10.04
C PRO A 178 -23.49 -1.75 9.71
N PHE A 179 -24.26 -1.19 8.78
CA PHE A 179 -25.33 -1.90 8.10
C PHE A 179 -24.71 -2.89 7.10
N VAL A 180 -25.14 -4.15 7.15
CA VAL A 180 -24.64 -5.23 6.29
C VAL A 180 -25.82 -5.84 5.55
N ASP A 181 -25.73 -5.85 4.22
CA ASP A 181 -26.74 -6.42 3.34
C ASP A 181 -26.10 -7.37 2.32
N TYR A 182 -26.80 -8.46 2.01
CA TYR A 182 -26.38 -9.44 1.03
C TYR A 182 -27.58 -10.25 0.54
N GLU A 183 -27.53 -10.66 -0.72
CA GLU A 183 -28.58 -11.50 -1.30
C GLU A 183 -28.54 -12.91 -0.70
N SER A 184 -29.65 -13.35 -0.12
CA SER A 184 -29.76 -14.67 0.50
C SER A 184 -31.19 -15.21 0.47
N ASP A 185 -31.30 -16.54 0.49
CA ASP A 185 -32.58 -17.21 0.65
C ASP A 185 -33.04 -17.13 2.13
N PRO A 186 -34.33 -16.91 2.42
CA PRO A 186 -34.84 -16.76 3.79
C PRO A 186 -34.55 -17.96 4.71
N ASP A 187 -34.44 -19.16 4.14
CA ASP A 187 -34.21 -20.41 4.87
C ASP A 187 -32.72 -20.71 5.11
N THR A 188 -31.82 -19.84 4.64
CA THR A 188 -30.37 -20.02 4.81
C THR A 188 -29.86 -19.36 6.07
N LEU A 189 -28.80 -19.94 6.65
CA LEU A 189 -28.14 -19.41 7.84
C LEU A 189 -26.74 -18.91 7.49
N TRP A 190 -26.34 -17.81 8.12
CA TRP A 190 -25.09 -17.13 7.83
C TRP A 190 -24.32 -16.77 9.10
N THR A 191 -23.00 -16.65 8.94
CA THR A 191 -22.10 -16.18 9.98
C THR A 191 -21.26 -15.03 9.44
N LEU A 192 -21.29 -13.89 10.13
CA LEU A 192 -20.51 -12.71 9.84
C LEU A 192 -19.36 -12.58 10.85
N VAL A 193 -18.15 -12.42 10.33
CA VAL A 193 -16.94 -12.21 11.13
C VAL A 193 -16.25 -10.93 10.68
N MET A 194 -15.94 -10.05 11.62
CA MET A 194 -15.05 -8.91 11.41
C MET A 194 -13.76 -9.12 12.21
N SER A 195 -12.64 -9.31 11.52
CA SER A 195 -11.33 -9.48 12.15
C SER A 195 -10.28 -8.54 11.57
N SER A 196 -9.24 -8.26 12.35
CA SER A 196 -8.08 -7.49 11.90
C SER A 196 -6.79 -8.26 12.21
N PRO A 197 -6.04 -8.68 11.18
CA PRO A 197 -4.74 -9.36 11.37
C PRO A 197 -3.65 -8.42 11.87
N ASP A 198 -3.84 -7.10 11.74
CA ASP A 198 -2.81 -6.10 12.06
C ASP A 198 -3.01 -5.45 13.43
N ALA A 199 -4.10 -5.75 14.14
CA ALA A 199 -4.52 -5.03 15.34
C ALA A 199 -4.17 -5.71 16.67
N ASP A 200 -3.72 -6.97 16.67
CA ASP A 200 -3.24 -7.61 17.91
C ASP A 200 -1.91 -6.96 18.34
N LEU A 201 -1.88 -6.45 19.57
CA LEU A 201 -0.73 -5.77 20.15
C LEU A 201 0.21 -6.72 20.90
N GLN A 202 -0.22 -7.97 21.13
CA GLN A 202 0.52 -8.94 21.92
C GLN A 202 1.22 -9.99 21.05
N HIS A 203 0.54 -10.48 20.02
CA HIS A 203 1.04 -11.54 19.15
C HIS A 203 1.05 -11.07 17.71
N ASN A 204 2.12 -11.40 16.99
CA ASN A 204 2.27 -11.04 15.58
C ASN A 204 1.51 -11.97 14.62
N ASP A 205 1.15 -13.18 15.09
CA ASP A 205 0.57 -14.23 14.25
C ASP A 205 -0.93 -14.44 14.55
N LYS A 206 -1.55 -13.54 15.32
CA LYS A 206 -2.95 -13.61 15.71
C LYS A 206 -3.70 -12.36 15.29
N GLU A 207 -5.00 -12.50 15.17
CA GLU A 207 -5.92 -11.46 14.74
C GLU A 207 -6.67 -10.90 15.96
N CYS A 208 -7.17 -9.67 15.85
CA CYS A 208 -8.15 -9.12 16.78
C CYS A 208 -9.56 -9.29 16.22
N LEU A 209 -10.45 -9.89 17.00
CA LEU A 209 -11.87 -10.04 16.67
C LEU A 209 -12.64 -8.76 17.05
N HIS A 210 -13.19 -8.10 16.03
CA HIS A 210 -13.99 -6.89 16.20
C HIS A 210 -15.47 -7.19 16.33
N TRP A 211 -16.00 -8.15 15.57
CA TRP A 211 -17.42 -8.48 15.59
C TRP A 211 -17.65 -9.93 15.15
N LEU A 212 -18.54 -10.65 15.82
CA LEU A 212 -18.92 -12.01 15.45
C LEU A 212 -20.41 -12.22 15.69
N VAL A 213 -21.14 -12.44 14.59
CA VAL A 213 -22.57 -12.75 14.60
C VAL A 213 -22.79 -14.06 13.84
N THR A 214 -23.51 -14.98 14.44
CA THR A 214 -23.71 -16.34 13.93
C THR A 214 -25.18 -16.68 13.80
N ASN A 215 -25.51 -17.72 13.02
CA ASN A 215 -26.90 -18.20 12.87
C ASN A 215 -27.86 -17.09 12.39
N ILE A 216 -27.38 -16.21 11.51
CA ILE A 216 -28.15 -15.12 10.91
C ILE A 216 -29.15 -15.71 9.92
N PRO A 217 -30.48 -15.54 10.12
CA PRO A 217 -31.49 -16.04 9.20
C PRO A 217 -31.61 -15.13 7.98
N GLY A 218 -31.37 -15.67 6.78
CA GLY A 218 -31.36 -14.89 5.55
C GLY A 218 -30.34 -13.75 5.63
N SER A 219 -30.80 -12.51 5.42
CA SER A 219 -29.99 -11.29 5.47
C SER A 219 -30.20 -10.45 6.74
N ASP A 220 -30.99 -10.93 7.70
CA ASP A 220 -31.33 -10.16 8.91
C ASP A 220 -30.29 -10.35 10.02
N VAL A 221 -29.21 -9.57 9.93
CA VAL A 221 -28.06 -9.61 10.85
C VAL A 221 -28.46 -9.32 12.30
N GLU A 222 -29.49 -8.51 12.54
CA GLU A 222 -29.94 -8.17 13.90
C GLU A 222 -30.60 -9.36 14.60
N SER A 223 -31.28 -10.22 13.85
CA SER A 223 -31.88 -11.46 14.36
C SER A 223 -30.84 -12.58 14.64
N GLY A 224 -29.58 -12.38 14.26
CA GLY A 224 -28.49 -13.32 14.51
C GLY A 224 -28.05 -13.40 15.98
N GLU A 225 -27.35 -14.47 16.32
CA GLU A 225 -26.75 -14.66 17.63
C GLU A 225 -25.40 -13.94 17.69
N THR A 226 -25.33 -12.83 18.42
CA THR A 226 -24.08 -12.08 18.64
C THR A 226 -23.22 -12.77 19.69
N LEU A 227 -22.05 -13.27 19.29
CA LEU A 227 -21.08 -13.95 20.16
C LEU A 227 -19.96 -13.02 20.63
N CYS A 228 -19.65 -12.01 19.84
CA CYS A 228 -18.69 -10.97 20.18
C CYS A 228 -19.23 -9.62 19.71
N ASP A 229 -19.49 -8.72 20.65
CA ASP A 229 -20.02 -7.40 20.38
C ASP A 229 -19.04 -6.57 19.54
N TYR A 230 -19.61 -5.71 18.70
CA TYR A 230 -18.86 -4.81 17.84
C TYR A 230 -17.89 -3.95 18.65
N LEU A 231 -16.62 -4.01 18.28
CA LEU A 231 -15.58 -3.12 18.74
C LEU A 231 -15.12 -2.27 17.56
N GLN A 232 -15.28 -0.96 17.70
CA GLN A 232 -14.81 -0.02 16.68
C GLN A 232 -13.30 -0.17 16.38
N PRO A 233 -12.85 0.13 15.16
CA PRO A 233 -11.44 0.19 14.80
C PRO A 233 -10.61 1.06 15.75
N PHE A 234 -9.44 0.58 16.17
CA PHE A 234 -8.53 1.32 17.07
C PHE A 234 -7.07 1.35 16.54
N PRO A 235 -6.83 1.82 15.30
CA PRO A 235 -5.49 1.82 14.72
C PRO A 235 -4.49 2.63 15.56
N VAL A 236 -3.43 1.98 16.02
CA VAL A 236 -2.45 2.61 16.93
C VAL A 236 -1.63 3.69 16.22
N ARG A 237 -1.32 4.76 16.94
CA ARG A 237 -0.46 5.82 16.44
C ARG A 237 0.91 5.28 16.01
N GLY A 238 1.23 5.46 14.73
CA GLY A 238 2.50 5.03 14.14
C GLY A 238 2.55 3.58 13.65
N ALA A 239 1.48 2.80 13.80
CA ALA A 239 1.38 1.45 13.23
C ALA A 239 1.13 1.46 11.70
N GLY A 240 0.64 2.58 11.16
CA GLY A 240 0.36 2.72 9.72
C GLY A 240 -1.12 2.48 9.41
N TYR A 241 -1.39 1.74 8.33
CA TYR A 241 -2.74 1.36 7.92
C TYR A 241 -3.01 -0.06 8.38
N LEU A 242 -4.08 -0.23 9.16
CA LEU A 242 -4.54 -1.55 9.61
C LEU A 242 -5.72 -1.97 8.74
N ARG A 243 -5.76 -3.26 8.39
CA ARG A 243 -6.85 -3.84 7.60
C ARG A 243 -7.94 -4.38 8.52
N TYR A 244 -9.19 -4.11 8.18
CA TYR A 244 -10.37 -4.64 8.85
C TYR A 244 -11.18 -5.41 7.83
N ILE A 245 -11.35 -6.71 8.07
CA ILE A 245 -11.84 -7.65 7.08
C ILE A 245 -13.15 -8.24 7.59
N PHE A 246 -14.20 -8.09 6.78
CA PHE A 246 -15.47 -8.78 6.92
C PHE A 246 -15.45 -10.05 6.10
N LEU A 247 -15.84 -11.15 6.72
CA LEU A 247 -16.01 -12.46 6.12
C LEU A 247 -17.45 -12.90 6.34
N LEU A 248 -18.09 -13.36 5.28
CA LEU A 248 -19.41 -13.95 5.35
C LEU A 248 -19.31 -15.43 5.00
N TYR A 249 -19.76 -16.28 5.92
CA TYR A 249 -19.84 -17.72 5.76
C TYR A 249 -21.28 -18.16 5.60
N LYS A 250 -21.55 -19.01 4.62
CA LYS A 250 -22.82 -19.73 4.50
C LYS A 250 -22.77 -20.95 5.40
N GLN A 251 -23.81 -21.16 6.21
CA GLN A 251 -23.95 -22.33 7.07
C GLN A 251 -24.89 -23.35 6.41
N ASN A 252 -24.52 -24.63 6.48
CA ASN A 252 -25.37 -25.72 5.99
C ASN A 252 -26.47 -26.10 6.98
N LYS A 253 -26.26 -25.82 8.27
CA LYS A 253 -27.17 -26.11 9.38
C LYS A 253 -26.96 -25.09 10.49
N ARG A 254 -27.86 -25.05 11.47
CA ARG A 254 -27.66 -24.27 12.69
C ARG A 254 -26.55 -24.91 13.53
N ILE A 255 -25.58 -24.11 13.96
CA ILE A 255 -24.38 -24.56 14.67
C ILE A 255 -24.36 -23.92 16.06
N ASP A 256 -23.93 -24.68 17.05
CA ASP A 256 -23.66 -24.15 18.39
C ASP A 256 -22.21 -23.64 18.45
N PHE A 257 -22.06 -22.33 18.60
CA PHE A 257 -20.76 -21.64 18.70
C PHE A 257 -20.47 -21.15 20.13
N THR A 258 -21.07 -21.75 21.15
CA THR A 258 -20.87 -21.38 22.56
C THR A 258 -19.39 -21.32 22.98
N SER A 259 -18.52 -22.14 22.40
CA SER A 259 -17.06 -22.13 22.63
C SER A 259 -16.38 -20.81 22.24
N HIS A 260 -16.94 -20.10 21.25
CA HIS A 260 -16.39 -18.85 20.72
C HIS A 260 -17.06 -17.60 21.33
N LYS A 261 -18.05 -17.80 22.21
CA LYS A 261 -18.74 -16.70 22.88
C LYS A 261 -17.77 -15.93 23.78
N ARG A 262 -17.74 -14.62 23.60
CA ARG A 262 -16.96 -13.71 24.43
C ARG A 262 -17.82 -13.13 25.55
N SER A 263 -17.16 -12.53 26.53
CA SER A 263 -17.86 -11.80 27.58
C SER A 263 -18.70 -10.66 26.96
N PRO A 264 -19.90 -10.38 27.50
CA PRO A 264 -20.70 -9.25 27.02
C PRO A 264 -19.93 -7.95 27.28
N ASN A 265 -19.89 -7.06 26.30
CA ASN A 265 -19.02 -5.87 26.29
C ASN A 265 -17.54 -6.22 26.55
N CYS A 266 -17.03 -7.27 25.91
CA CYS A 266 -15.63 -7.67 26.03
C CYS A 266 -14.71 -6.50 25.66
N LYS A 267 -14.09 -5.88 26.66
CA LYS A 267 -13.12 -4.78 26.53
C LYS A 267 -11.67 -5.29 26.59
N SER A 268 -11.47 -6.56 26.92
CA SER A 268 -10.15 -7.16 27.03
C SER A 268 -9.61 -7.57 25.67
N LEU A 269 -8.44 -7.03 25.30
CA LEU A 269 -7.77 -7.40 24.05
C LEU A 269 -7.35 -8.88 24.02
N THR A 270 -7.01 -9.47 25.18
CA THR A 270 -6.59 -10.89 25.25
C THR A 270 -7.73 -11.85 24.93
N GLU A 271 -8.95 -11.48 25.29
CA GLU A 271 -10.15 -12.27 24.97
C GLU A 271 -10.55 -12.11 23.50
N ARG A 272 -10.18 -10.98 22.88
CA ARG A 272 -10.42 -10.71 21.47
C ARG A 272 -9.36 -11.28 20.53
N THR A 273 -8.27 -11.83 21.07
CA THR A 273 -7.30 -12.60 20.28
C THR A 273 -8.01 -13.78 19.60
N PHE A 274 -7.88 -13.84 18.28
CA PHE A 274 -8.62 -14.74 17.41
C PHE A 274 -7.73 -15.26 16.28
N SER A 275 -8.12 -16.39 15.70
CA SER A 275 -7.50 -16.92 14.49
C SER A 275 -8.60 -17.46 13.60
N THR A 276 -8.78 -16.81 12.45
CA THR A 276 -9.80 -17.19 11.46
C THR A 276 -9.53 -18.59 10.93
N LEU A 277 -8.26 -18.96 10.74
CA LEU A 277 -7.85 -20.30 10.33
C LEU A 277 -8.30 -21.38 11.32
N ASP A 278 -8.05 -21.19 12.61
CA ASP A 278 -8.42 -22.15 13.64
C ASP A 278 -9.94 -22.28 13.79
N PHE A 279 -10.67 -21.16 13.69
CA PHE A 279 -12.12 -21.13 13.68
C PHE A 279 -12.70 -21.88 12.47
N TYR A 280 -12.20 -21.59 11.27
CA TYR A 280 -12.67 -22.26 10.06
C TYR A 280 -12.36 -23.77 10.10
N ARG A 281 -11.17 -24.16 10.57
CA ARG A 281 -10.78 -25.58 10.66
C ARG A 281 -11.71 -26.39 11.57
N GLN A 282 -12.25 -25.79 12.64
CA GLN A 282 -13.19 -26.46 13.55
C GLN A 282 -14.57 -26.68 12.93
N HIS A 283 -14.96 -25.86 11.95
CA HIS A 283 -16.32 -25.82 11.40
C HIS A 283 -16.40 -26.04 9.89
N GLN A 284 -15.30 -26.41 9.23
CA GLN A 284 -15.16 -26.48 7.77
C GLN A 284 -16.23 -27.35 7.07
N ASP A 285 -16.77 -28.36 7.74
CA ASP A 285 -17.78 -29.26 7.17
C ASP A 285 -19.18 -28.59 7.15
N ASP A 286 -19.41 -27.62 8.03
CA ASP A 286 -20.71 -26.98 8.25
C ASP A 286 -20.77 -25.54 7.74
N ILE A 287 -19.62 -24.86 7.59
CA ILE A 287 -19.54 -23.48 7.08
C ILE A 287 -18.67 -23.38 5.83
N THR A 288 -19.06 -22.51 4.90
CA THR A 288 -18.30 -22.26 3.67
C THR A 288 -18.17 -20.75 3.42
N PRO A 289 -16.96 -20.21 3.21
CA PRO A 289 -16.78 -18.79 2.95
C PRO A 289 -17.40 -18.40 1.60
N ALA A 290 -18.26 -17.39 1.62
CA ALA A 290 -18.99 -16.91 0.46
C ALA A 290 -18.50 -15.55 -0.03
N SER A 291 -18.17 -14.66 0.92
CA SER A 291 -17.85 -13.27 0.61
C SER A 291 -16.77 -12.69 1.52
N VAL A 292 -16.05 -11.72 0.96
CA VAL A 292 -15.04 -10.93 1.65
C VAL A 292 -15.22 -9.46 1.29
N CYS A 293 -15.16 -8.60 2.28
CA CYS A 293 -15.21 -7.14 2.13
C CYS A 293 -14.23 -6.55 3.15
N PHE A 294 -13.46 -5.52 2.81
CA PHE A 294 -12.48 -4.99 3.75
C PHE A 294 -12.13 -3.53 3.48
N PHE A 295 -11.69 -2.83 4.53
CA PHE A 295 -11.19 -1.48 4.44
C PHE A 295 -9.89 -1.31 5.21
N GLN A 296 -9.23 -0.19 4.97
CA GLN A 296 -8.06 0.25 5.71
C GLN A 296 -8.43 1.38 6.66
N SER A 297 -7.91 1.35 7.87
CA SER A 297 -8.03 2.46 8.81
C SER A 297 -6.66 2.91 9.30
N GLN A 298 -6.53 4.21 9.53
CA GLN A 298 -5.35 4.85 10.07
C GLN A 298 -5.72 5.56 11.37
N TRP A 299 -4.73 5.75 12.26
CA TRP A 299 -4.89 6.54 13.47
C TRP A 299 -5.54 7.91 13.21
N ASP A 300 -6.55 8.22 14.02
CA ASP A 300 -7.21 9.51 14.14
C ASP A 300 -7.27 9.92 15.63
N SER A 301 -7.52 11.20 15.87
CA SER A 301 -7.73 11.79 17.19
C SER A 301 -8.78 11.07 18.04
N SER A 302 -9.83 10.51 17.43
CA SER A 302 -10.88 9.72 18.09
C SER A 302 -10.34 8.45 18.76
N VAL A 303 -9.24 7.88 18.27
CA VAL A 303 -8.69 6.62 18.81
C VAL A 303 -8.24 6.75 20.26
N LYS A 304 -7.87 7.96 20.68
CA LYS A 304 -7.49 8.24 22.07
C LYS A 304 -8.62 7.97 23.06
N SER A 305 -9.84 8.42 22.77
CA SER A 305 -10.99 8.15 23.64
C SER A 305 -11.31 6.66 23.67
N ILE A 306 -11.12 5.94 22.57
CA ILE A 306 -11.31 4.47 22.54
C ILE A 306 -10.38 3.77 23.54
N PHE A 307 -9.08 4.09 23.52
CA PHE A 307 -8.13 3.47 24.44
C PHE A 307 -8.46 3.78 25.91
N HIS A 308 -8.86 5.02 26.21
CA HIS A 308 -9.13 5.45 27.57
C HIS A 308 -10.50 5.00 28.10
N ASP A 309 -11.57 5.17 27.32
CA ASP A 309 -12.96 4.98 27.76
C ASP A 309 -13.45 3.55 27.52
N VAL A 310 -13.10 2.97 26.36
CA VAL A 310 -13.54 1.62 25.97
C VAL A 310 -12.58 0.59 26.54
N LEU A 311 -11.29 0.68 26.22
CA LEU A 311 -10.29 -0.34 26.58
C LEU A 311 -9.70 -0.13 27.99
N GLY A 312 -9.86 1.05 28.60
CA GLY A 312 -9.37 1.33 29.95
C GLY A 312 -7.83 1.29 30.08
N MET A 313 -7.11 1.58 29.00
CA MET A 313 -5.65 1.49 28.94
C MET A 313 -5.01 2.78 28.39
N LYS A 314 -3.70 2.91 28.55
CA LYS A 314 -2.95 4.01 27.94
C LYS A 314 -2.70 3.72 26.47
N GLU A 315 -2.96 4.70 25.61
CA GLU A 315 -2.64 4.63 24.18
C GLU A 315 -1.15 4.31 23.97
N PRO A 316 -0.82 3.18 23.31
CA PRO A 316 0.55 2.92 22.86
C PRO A 316 0.89 3.82 21.66
N SER A 317 2.16 4.16 21.50
CA SER A 317 2.64 4.93 20.34
C SER A 317 3.88 4.29 19.76
N PHE A 318 3.84 3.99 18.47
CA PHE A 318 4.95 3.40 17.74
C PHE A 318 5.65 4.46 16.89
N GLU A 319 6.96 4.28 16.69
CA GLU A 319 7.75 5.07 15.76
C GLU A 319 8.51 4.13 14.85
N PHE A 320 8.51 4.43 13.55
CA PHE A 320 9.28 3.64 12.58
C PHE A 320 10.77 3.99 12.69
N ILE A 321 11.52 3.16 13.41
CA ILE A 321 12.96 3.27 13.52
C ILE A 321 13.61 2.69 12.27
N ARG A 322 14.19 3.56 11.44
CA ARG A 322 14.98 3.11 10.28
C ARG A 322 16.26 2.40 10.75
N PRO A 323 16.69 1.33 10.06
CA PRO A 323 17.97 0.73 10.34
C PRO A 323 19.08 1.79 10.20
N PRO A 324 20.09 1.78 11.09
CA PRO A 324 21.17 2.74 11.03
C PRO A 324 21.89 2.64 9.69
N ASN A 325 22.32 3.79 9.17
CA ASN A 325 23.08 3.81 7.93
C ASN A 325 24.37 2.99 8.09
N TYR A 326 24.64 2.10 7.15
CA TYR A 326 25.91 1.37 7.17
C TYR A 326 27.09 2.34 7.03
N HIS A 327 28.04 2.23 7.95
CA HIS A 327 29.30 2.94 7.92
C HIS A 327 30.44 1.92 7.82
N PRO A 328 31.30 2.00 6.78
CA PRO A 328 32.46 1.11 6.70
C PRO A 328 33.39 1.37 7.88
N LYS A 329 34.19 0.37 8.28
CA LYS A 329 35.17 0.56 9.37
C LYS A 329 36.09 1.75 9.09
N GLN A 330 36.30 2.58 10.11
CA GLN A 330 37.17 3.76 10.01
C GLN A 330 38.60 3.33 9.65
N LYS A 331 39.09 3.84 8.53
CA LYS A 331 40.49 3.72 8.10
C LYS A 331 41.33 4.83 8.74
N ARG A 332 42.56 4.49 9.13
CA ARG A 332 43.56 5.45 9.62
C ARG A 332 43.91 6.51 8.59
N TYR A 333 43.99 6.12 7.31
CA TYR A 333 44.31 7.02 6.20
C TYR A 333 43.22 6.93 5.11
N PRO A 334 42.20 7.81 5.16
CA PRO A 334 41.09 7.79 4.22
C PRO A 334 41.44 8.48 2.89
N ILE A 335 42.21 7.78 2.06
CA ILE A 335 42.66 8.28 0.75
C ILE A 335 41.43 8.61 -0.14
N LYS A 336 41.45 9.80 -0.77
CA LYS A 336 40.39 10.33 -1.67
C LYS A 336 39.02 10.52 -1.00
N GLN A 337 38.93 10.54 0.33
CA GLN A 337 37.71 10.92 1.03
C GLN A 337 37.76 12.38 1.47
N PRO A 338 36.65 13.13 1.40
CA PRO A 338 36.56 14.47 1.94
C PRO A 338 36.66 14.43 3.47
N PHE A 339 37.63 15.15 4.04
CA PHE A 339 37.97 15.07 5.46
C PHE A 339 36.78 15.41 6.38
N ASN A 340 35.99 16.42 6.03
CA ASN A 340 34.85 16.88 6.82
C ASN A 340 33.79 15.78 6.92
N LEU A 341 33.23 15.34 5.78
CA LEU A 341 32.18 14.32 5.74
C LEU A 341 32.65 12.96 6.27
N TYR A 342 33.95 12.65 6.10
CA TYR A 342 34.51 11.40 6.59
C TYR A 342 34.65 11.41 8.11
N LEU A 343 35.19 12.48 8.71
CA LEU A 343 35.34 12.57 10.16
C LEU A 343 33.97 12.74 10.84
N ASP A 344 33.07 13.55 10.26
CA ASP A 344 31.66 13.68 10.71
C ASP A 344 30.95 12.32 10.82
N ARG A 345 31.24 11.39 9.91
CA ARG A 345 30.59 10.08 9.89
C ARG A 345 30.87 9.23 11.14
N TYR A 346 32.05 9.39 11.75
CA TYR A 346 32.48 8.60 12.91
C TYR A 346 32.55 9.43 14.18
N ARG A 347 32.12 10.70 14.13
CA ARG A 347 31.99 11.52 15.31
C ARG A 347 30.75 11.09 16.09
N ASP A 348 30.82 11.22 17.41
CA ASP A 348 29.65 10.98 18.25
C ASP A 348 28.58 12.03 17.94
N ALA A 349 27.32 11.58 17.91
CA ALA A 349 26.19 12.44 17.59
C ALA A 349 26.06 13.62 18.59
N LYS A 350 26.44 13.40 19.85
CA LYS A 350 26.41 14.42 20.91
C LYS A 350 27.35 15.59 20.60
N ASP A 351 28.57 15.32 20.17
CA ASP A 351 29.55 16.36 19.85
C ASP A 351 29.10 17.20 18.64
N ILE A 352 28.50 16.54 17.64
CA ILE A 352 27.94 17.21 16.47
C ILE A 352 26.77 18.10 16.90
N GLN A 353 25.87 17.60 17.75
CA GLN A 353 24.74 18.36 18.28
C GLN A 353 25.21 19.56 19.12
N GLU A 354 26.25 19.40 19.94
CA GLU A 354 26.84 20.49 20.72
C GLU A 354 27.42 21.59 19.81
N GLU A 355 28.14 21.21 18.73
CA GLU A 355 28.66 22.17 17.74
C GLU A 355 27.52 22.94 17.06
N VAL A 356 26.46 22.24 16.63
CA VAL A 356 25.28 22.83 15.99
C VAL A 356 24.54 23.75 16.96
N LEU A 357 24.36 23.35 18.21
CA LEU A 357 23.72 24.17 19.25
C LEU A 357 24.52 25.45 19.52
N LYS A 358 25.85 25.37 19.65
CA LYS A 358 26.70 26.55 19.81
C LYS A 358 26.60 27.49 18.62
N GLU A 359 26.57 26.97 17.40
CA GLU A 359 26.39 27.78 16.19
C GLU A 359 24.99 28.41 16.09
N ARG A 360 23.95 27.71 16.56
CA ARG A 360 22.59 28.26 16.67
C ARG A 360 22.54 29.39 17.69
N LEU A 361 23.09 29.19 18.89
CA LEU A 361 23.10 30.19 19.97
C LEU A 361 23.88 31.47 19.59
N LYS A 362 24.91 31.36 18.74
CA LYS A 362 25.60 32.56 18.20
C LYS A 362 24.72 33.43 17.29
N ARG A 363 23.65 32.87 16.72
CA ARG A 363 22.76 33.55 15.76
C ARG A 363 21.45 34.01 16.39
N VAL A 364 20.99 33.32 17.43
CA VAL A 364 19.75 33.63 18.12
C VAL A 364 20.04 34.62 19.23
N ASP A 365 19.50 35.82 19.11
CA ASP A 365 19.47 36.80 20.20
C ASP A 365 18.21 36.53 21.05
N PRO A 366 18.33 36.33 22.38
CA PRO A 366 17.20 36.06 23.27
C PRO A 366 16.09 37.11 23.26
N PHE A 367 16.40 38.36 22.88
CA PHE A 367 15.46 39.48 22.94
C PHE A 367 14.91 39.90 21.58
N SER A 368 15.45 39.35 20.51
CA SER A 368 15.01 39.66 19.15
C SER A 368 14.17 38.52 18.59
N PRO A 369 13.11 38.79 17.80
CA PRO A 369 12.38 37.74 17.11
C PRO A 369 13.34 36.95 16.20
N PRO A 370 13.12 35.63 16.04
CA PRO A 370 13.97 34.82 15.17
C PRO A 370 13.97 35.38 13.75
N ALA A 371 15.15 35.54 13.17
CA ALA A 371 15.28 36.00 11.79
C ALA A 371 14.53 35.04 10.85
N SER A 372 13.65 35.58 10.00
CA SER A 372 12.88 34.77 9.04
C SER A 372 13.82 34.00 8.12
N THR A 373 13.60 32.70 7.96
CA THR A 373 14.36 31.89 7.00
C THR A 373 14.05 32.37 5.58
N ALA A 374 15.06 32.83 4.84
CA ALA A 374 14.86 33.26 3.46
C ALA A 374 14.34 32.09 2.60
N ALA A 375 13.33 32.33 1.76
CA ALA A 375 12.72 31.31 0.89
C ALA A 375 13.76 30.59 -0.01
N TYR A 376 14.82 31.30 -0.40
CA TYR A 376 15.93 30.77 -1.19
C TYR A 376 17.28 31.12 -0.54
N PRO A 377 17.71 30.37 0.48
CA PRO A 377 18.83 30.78 1.32
C PRO A 377 20.19 30.69 0.58
N ASN A 378 20.25 29.97 -0.55
CA ASN A 378 21.45 29.83 -1.39
C ASN A 378 21.50 30.77 -2.62
N ILE A 379 20.58 31.73 -2.75
CA ILE A 379 20.64 32.74 -3.84
C ILE A 379 21.94 33.55 -3.78
N TYR A 380 22.39 33.93 -2.59
CA TYR A 380 23.60 34.73 -2.42
C TYR A 380 24.85 33.87 -2.62
N ARG A 381 25.59 34.17 -3.70
CA ARG A 381 26.83 33.50 -4.07
C ARG A 381 27.91 33.76 -3.01
N LEU A 382 28.58 32.69 -2.60
CA LEU A 382 29.71 32.80 -1.67
C LEU A 382 30.96 33.34 -2.40
N PRO A 383 31.82 34.13 -1.73
CA PRO A 383 33.06 34.62 -2.31
C PRO A 383 33.95 33.50 -2.86
N HIS A 384 34.70 33.81 -3.93
CA HIS A 384 35.58 32.82 -4.56
C HIS A 384 36.78 32.45 -3.69
N SER A 385 37.09 33.26 -2.67
CA SER A 385 38.12 33.00 -1.66
C SER A 385 37.77 31.86 -0.71
N VAL A 386 36.48 31.54 -0.53
CA VAL A 386 36.05 30.51 0.43
C VAL A 386 36.38 29.11 -0.13
N PRO A 387 37.07 28.24 0.62
CA PRO A 387 37.34 26.86 0.20
C PRO A 387 36.08 26.05 -0.08
N THR A 388 36.14 25.11 -1.01
CA THR A 388 34.99 24.32 -1.47
C THR A 388 34.27 23.58 -0.33
N TRP A 389 35.02 23.03 0.64
CA TRP A 389 34.44 22.33 1.79
C TRP A 389 33.66 23.27 2.72
N MET A 390 34.16 24.49 2.94
CA MET A 390 33.50 25.51 3.75
C MET A 390 32.25 26.04 3.03
N ARG A 391 32.30 26.17 1.69
CA ARG A 391 31.10 26.47 0.89
C ARG A 391 30.03 25.40 1.06
N LEU A 392 30.41 24.13 1.04
CA LEU A 392 29.47 23.02 1.22
C LEU A 392 28.87 23.02 2.63
N ARG A 393 29.69 23.27 3.67
CA ARG A 393 29.23 23.47 5.05
C ARG A 393 28.21 24.62 5.15
N ILE A 394 28.53 25.81 4.63
CA ILE A 394 27.64 26.98 4.67
C ILE A 394 26.33 26.71 3.90
N LYS A 395 26.40 26.06 2.74
CA LYS A 395 25.20 25.69 1.96
C LYS A 395 24.30 24.72 2.72
N ASN A 396 24.87 23.70 3.35
CA ASN A 396 24.11 22.72 4.13
C ASN A 396 23.49 23.35 5.39
N MET A 397 24.24 24.24 6.05
CA MET A 397 23.77 25.00 7.20
C MET A 397 22.60 25.92 6.84
N ARG A 398 22.68 26.63 5.71
CA ARG A 398 21.60 27.48 5.17
C ARG A 398 20.34 26.71 4.82
N LEU A 399 20.49 25.46 4.35
CA LEU A 399 19.39 24.58 3.95
C LEU A 399 18.83 23.72 5.08
N GLY A 400 19.40 23.76 6.29
CA GLY A 400 19.03 22.85 7.37
C GLY A 400 19.26 21.36 7.04
N LYS A 401 20.30 21.04 6.24
CA LYS A 401 20.55 19.66 5.78
C LYS A 401 21.56 18.92 6.67
N HIS A 402 21.42 17.59 6.72
CA HIS A 402 22.27 16.67 7.48
C HIS A 402 22.25 16.97 8.99
N GLN A 403 23.39 17.34 9.57
CA GLN A 403 23.51 17.70 10.98
C GLN A 403 22.91 19.07 11.32
N TRP A 404 22.64 19.92 10.33
CA TRP A 404 22.16 21.28 10.54
C TRP A 404 20.64 21.39 10.57
N LYS A 405 19.90 20.28 10.72
CA LYS A 405 18.42 20.29 10.72
C LYS A 405 17.85 21.26 11.75
N ASP A 406 18.43 21.24 12.96
CA ASP A 406 17.93 22.02 14.09
C ASP A 406 18.46 23.47 14.11
N MET A 407 19.12 23.93 13.03
CA MET A 407 19.69 25.28 12.96
C MET A 407 18.65 26.37 12.77
N ASN A 408 17.62 26.10 11.98
CA ASN A 408 16.56 27.06 11.72
C ASN A 408 15.40 26.72 12.65
N PRO A 409 14.75 27.71 13.28
CA PRO A 409 13.51 27.47 14.00
C PRO A 409 12.49 26.86 13.03
N ASP A 410 11.74 25.87 13.50
CA ASP A 410 10.61 25.33 12.74
C ASP A 410 9.66 26.49 12.38
N PRO A 411 9.13 26.51 11.15
CA PRO A 411 8.25 27.57 10.68
C PRO A 411 6.98 27.73 11.51
#